data_AF-A0A539CQF0-F1
#
_entry.id   AF-A0A539CQF0-F1
#
_cell.length_a   1.000
_cell.length_b   1.000
_cell.length_c   1.000
_cell.angle_alpha   90.00
_cell.angle_beta   90.00
_cell.angle_gamma   90.00
#
_symmetry.space_group_name_H-M   'P 1'
#
loop_
_entity.id
_entity.type
_entity.pdbx_description
1 polymer ?
#
loop_
_entity_poly.entity_id
_entity_poly.type
_entity_poly.pdbx_seq_one_letter_code
_entity_poly.pdbx_strand_id
1 'polypeptide(L)'
;MPALVQTRLIESFQNAHLLRAVGRPGMLADFSLQTSIRRFELDAARSEATVEISAQILGQSGRIIAGRLFSGTVPVASSDPAVVAAALDAALARVMRDIVIWTAPKI
;
A
#
# COMPACT_ATOMS: atom_id res chain seq x y z
N MET A 1 16.04 -2.76 18.42
CA MET A 1 15.90 -2.60 16.97
C MET A 1 15.26 -1.23 16.69
N PRO A 2 16.04 -0.14 16.80
CA PRO A 2 15.46 0.98 17.52
C PRO A 2 15.25 2.23 16.67
N ALA A 3 14.00 2.67 16.61
CA ALA A 3 13.52 3.98 16.20
C ALA A 3 13.62 4.37 14.71
N LEU A 4 14.78 4.29 14.05
CA LEU A 4 14.96 4.87 12.70
C LEU A 4 14.04 4.27 11.62
N VAL A 5 13.80 2.96 11.66
CA VAL A 5 12.87 2.27 10.74
C VAL A 5 11.41 2.65 11.04
N GLN A 6 11.03 2.74 12.32
CA GLN A 6 9.69 3.17 12.73
C GLN A 6 9.41 4.63 12.35
N THR A 7 10.40 5.51 12.50
CA THR A 7 10.27 6.93 12.13
C THR A 7 10.13 7.10 10.62
N ARG A 8 10.93 6.39 9.81
CA ARG A 8 10.79 6.40 8.35
C ARG A 8 9.46 5.81 7.89
N LEU A 9 8.96 4.77 8.57
CA LEU A 9 7.61 4.24 8.37
C LEU A 9 6.55 5.33 8.57
N ILE A 10 6.55 6.00 9.73
CA ILE A 10 5.59 7.07 10.04
C ILE A 10 5.71 8.23 9.03
N GLU A 11 6.93 8.62 8.64
CA GLU A 11 7.17 9.65 7.62
C GLU A 11 6.67 9.22 6.22
N SER A 12 6.86 7.96 5.81
CA SER A 12 6.28 7.42 4.58
C SER A 12 4.76 7.40 4.62
N PHE A 13 4.14 7.14 5.79
CA PHE A 13 2.67 7.27 5.97
C PHE A 13 2.19 8.72 5.92
N GLN A 14 2.98 9.67 6.44
CA GLN A 14 2.69 11.11 6.32
C GLN A 14 2.94 11.64 4.90
N ASN A 15 3.89 11.08 4.15
CA ASN A 15 4.06 11.40 2.73
C ASN A 15 2.99 10.71 1.86
N ALA A 16 2.52 9.54 2.28
CA ALA A 16 1.44 8.78 1.65
C ALA A 16 0.03 9.21 2.10
N HIS A 17 -0.23 10.52 2.17
CA HIS A 17 -1.60 11.09 2.13
C HIS A 17 -2.48 10.59 0.95
N LEU A 18 -1.97 9.64 0.14
CA LEU A 18 -2.58 8.88 -0.95
C LEU A 18 -3.84 8.09 -0.58
N LEU A 19 -4.08 7.78 0.70
CA LEU A 19 -5.25 6.99 1.11
C LEU A 19 -6.56 7.79 1.28
N ARG A 20 -6.56 9.11 1.01
CA ARG A 20 -7.78 9.94 1.17
C ARG A 20 -8.53 10.26 -0.14
N ALA A 21 -8.12 9.74 -1.29
CA ALA A 21 -8.66 10.19 -2.56
C ALA A 21 -9.02 9.04 -3.53
N VAL A 22 -10.02 8.22 -3.18
CA VAL A 22 -10.84 7.58 -4.21
C VAL A 22 -12.31 7.83 -3.89
N GLY A 23 -12.73 9.04 -4.25
CA GLY A 23 -14.09 9.55 -4.12
C GLY A 23 -14.03 11.05 -4.39
N ARG A 24 -14.36 11.48 -5.61
CA ARG A 24 -14.59 12.91 -5.85
C ARG A 24 -15.65 13.38 -4.84
N PRO A 25 -15.42 14.43 -4.05
CA PRO A 25 -16.47 15.01 -3.22
C PRO A 25 -17.62 15.44 -4.13
N GLY A 26 -18.81 14.86 -3.97
CA GLY A 26 -20.02 15.27 -4.70
C GLY A 26 -20.73 14.21 -5.54
N MET A 27 -20.28 12.95 -5.57
CA MET A 27 -21.02 11.85 -6.20
C MET A 27 -21.32 10.78 -5.14
N LEU A 28 -22.58 10.34 -5.04
CA LEU A 28 -22.92 9.14 -4.27
C LEU A 28 -22.16 7.99 -4.93
N ALA A 29 -21.05 7.56 -4.34
CA ALA A 29 -20.27 6.47 -4.88
C ALA A 29 -21.02 5.17 -4.56
N ASP A 30 -21.41 4.43 -5.61
CA ASP A 30 -22.07 3.12 -5.46
C ASP A 30 -21.16 2.09 -4.77
N PHE A 31 -19.85 2.36 -4.79
CA PHE A 31 -18.80 1.53 -4.24
C PHE A 31 -17.76 2.39 -3.50
N SER A 32 -17.15 1.83 -2.46
CA SER A 32 -15.99 2.43 -1.79
C SER A 32 -14.85 1.43 -1.71
N LEU A 33 -13.62 1.93 -1.85
CA LEU A 33 -12.39 1.15 -1.70
C LEU A 33 -11.76 1.43 -0.34
N GLN A 34 -11.64 0.41 0.49
CA GLN A 34 -10.90 0.44 1.75
C GLN A 34 -9.58 -0.32 1.59
N THR A 35 -8.49 0.24 2.12
CA THR A 35 -7.17 -0.38 2.08
C THR A 35 -6.49 -0.35 3.44
N SER A 36 -5.74 -1.39 3.76
CA SER A 36 -4.95 -1.50 4.99
C SER A 36 -3.58 -2.13 4.67
N ILE A 37 -2.52 -1.47 5.12
CA ILE A 37 -1.14 -1.96 5.00
C ILE A 37 -0.93 -3.08 6.03
N ARG A 38 -0.44 -4.22 5.54
CA ARG A 38 -0.14 -5.43 6.34
C ARG A 38 1.36 -5.61 6.54
N ARG A 39 2.16 -5.28 5.54
CA ARG A 39 3.63 -5.23 5.61
C ARG A 39 4.16 -4.02 4.90
N PHE A 40 5.20 -3.43 5.48
CA PHE A 40 6.00 -2.38 4.88
C PHE A 40 7.37 -2.44 5.56
N GLU A 41 8.22 -3.32 5.08
CA GLU A 41 9.45 -3.68 5.80
C GLU A 41 10.55 -4.14 4.86
N LEU A 42 11.78 -4.08 5.37
CA LEU A 42 12.91 -4.81 4.80
C LEU A 42 12.93 -6.21 5.42
N ASP A 43 12.73 -7.24 4.60
CA ASP A 43 13.11 -8.60 4.96
C ASP A 43 14.64 -8.71 4.82
N ALA A 44 15.34 -8.54 5.94
CA ALA A 44 16.80 -8.59 5.97
C ALA A 44 17.36 -9.98 5.65
N ALA A 45 16.59 -11.05 5.90
CA ALA A 45 17.02 -12.42 5.59
C ALA A 45 17.01 -12.68 4.07
N ARG A 46 16.07 -12.05 3.35
CA ARG A 46 15.96 -12.14 1.89
C ARG A 46 16.60 -10.98 1.15
N SER A 47 17.01 -9.93 1.87
CA SER A 47 17.48 -8.66 1.29
C SER A 47 16.45 -8.08 0.32
N GLU A 48 15.20 -8.00 0.78
CA GLU A 48 14.04 -7.61 -0.02
C GLU A 48 13.17 -6.59 0.72
N ALA A 49 12.81 -5.49 0.07
CA ALA A 49 11.78 -4.57 0.53
C ALA A 49 10.40 -5.15 0.14
N THR A 50 9.55 -5.41 1.14
CA THR A 50 8.23 -6.02 0.95
C THR A 50 7.14 -5.08 1.41
N VAL A 51 6.14 -4.89 0.53
CA VAL A 51 4.91 -4.16 0.82
C VAL A 51 3.72 -5.07 0.58
N GLU A 52 2.85 -5.20 1.58
CA GLU A 52 1.58 -5.92 1.47
C GLU A 52 0.43 -5.02 1.85
N ILE A 53 -0.60 -4.95 0.99
CA ILE A 53 -1.81 -4.16 1.21
C ILE A 53 -3.02 -5.04 0.99
N SER A 54 -3.89 -5.13 2.00
CA SER A 54 -5.23 -5.67 1.82
C SER A 54 -6.15 -4.57 1.29
N ALA A 55 -6.86 -4.82 0.20
CA ALA A 55 -7.88 -3.94 -0.35
C ALA A 55 -9.25 -4.64 -0.35
N GLN A 56 -10.29 -3.89 -0.01
CA GLN A 56 -11.67 -4.34 0.06
C GLN A 56 -12.58 -3.33 -0.65
N ILE A 57 -13.46 -3.82 -1.51
CA ILE A 57 -14.50 -3.01 -2.14
C ILE A 57 -15.79 -3.26 -1.38
N LEU A 58 -16.42 -2.19 -0.92
CA LEU A 58 -17.71 -2.20 -0.25
C LEU A 58 -18.75 -1.65 -1.21
N GLY A 59 -19.92 -2.29 -1.31
CA GLY A 59 -21.07 -1.73 -2.04
C GLY A 59 -21.82 -0.69 -1.20
N GLN A 60 -22.86 -0.08 -1.78
CA GLN A 60 -23.70 0.94 -1.13
C GLN A 60 -24.21 0.56 0.27
N SER A 61 -24.48 -0.73 0.51
CA SER A 61 -24.93 -1.24 1.82
C SER A 61 -23.84 -1.30 2.89
N GLY A 62 -22.58 -0.98 2.55
CA GLY A 62 -21.41 -1.16 3.40
C GLY A 62 -20.89 -2.61 3.46
N ARG A 63 -21.53 -3.55 2.75
CA ARG A 63 -21.06 -4.95 2.68
C ARG A 63 -19.84 -5.06 1.76
N ILE A 64 -18.87 -5.87 2.19
CA ILE A 64 -17.71 -6.23 1.36
C ILE A 64 -18.21 -7.11 0.21
N ILE A 65 -17.97 -6.66 -1.02
CA ILE A 65 -18.33 -7.40 -2.24
C ILE A 65 -17.10 -8.03 -2.91
N ALA A 66 -15.90 -7.51 -2.63
CA ALA A 66 -14.65 -8.10 -3.08
C ALA A 66 -13.53 -7.74 -2.11
N GLY A 67 -12.56 -8.64 -1.93
CA GLY A 67 -11.37 -8.40 -1.13
C GLY A 67 -10.17 -9.14 -1.70
N ARG A 68 -8.99 -8.51 -1.66
CA ARG A 68 -7.74 -9.09 -2.15
C ARG A 68 -6.54 -8.56 -1.37
N LEU A 69 -5.57 -9.43 -1.11
CA LEU A 69 -4.24 -9.05 -0.65
C LEU A 69 -3.33 -8.85 -1.86
N PHE A 70 -2.63 -7.73 -1.88
CA PHE A 70 -1.62 -7.39 -2.88
C PHE A 70 -0.26 -7.38 -2.21
N SER A 71 0.75 -7.90 -2.90
CA SER A 71 2.13 -7.95 -2.41
C SER A 71 3.08 -7.49 -3.52
N GLY A 72 4.03 -6.65 -3.15
CA GLY A 72 5.11 -6.20 -4.02
C GLY A 72 6.42 -6.33 -3.27
N THR A 73 7.40 -6.88 -3.96
CA THR A 73 8.74 -7.09 -3.42
C THR A 73 9.79 -6.53 -4.37
N VAL A 74 10.78 -5.86 -3.83
CA VAL A 74 11.91 -5.28 -4.56
C VAL A 74 13.21 -5.69 -3.88
N PRO A 75 14.17 -6.32 -4.60
CA PRO A 75 15.49 -6.63 -4.05
C PRO A 75 16.22 -5.37 -3.59
N VAL A 76 16.98 -5.50 -2.51
CA VAL A 76 17.72 -4.41 -1.87
C VAL A 76 19.21 -4.71 -1.91
N ALA A 77 19.98 -3.83 -2.56
CA ALA A 77 21.42 -4.03 -2.74
C ALA A 77 22.24 -3.79 -1.47
N SER A 78 21.70 -3.05 -0.50
CA SER A 78 22.38 -2.74 0.76
C SER A 78 21.40 -2.31 1.84
N SER A 79 21.77 -2.49 3.11
CA SER A 79 21.00 -1.97 4.26
C SER A 79 21.11 -0.46 4.48
N ASP A 80 21.71 0.28 3.54
CA ASP A 80 21.71 1.74 3.55
C ASP A 80 20.24 2.26 3.60
N PRO A 81 19.90 3.15 4.55
CA PRO A 81 18.53 3.61 4.73
C PRO A 81 17.90 4.24 3.49
N ALA A 82 18.67 4.95 2.66
CA ALA A 82 18.16 5.58 1.44
C ALA A 82 17.84 4.54 0.37
N VAL A 83 18.68 3.51 0.25
CA VAL A 83 18.46 2.39 -0.69
C VAL A 83 17.22 1.58 -0.28
N VAL A 84 17.06 1.31 1.01
CA VAL A 84 15.89 0.60 1.56
C VAL A 84 14.61 1.41 1.32
N ALA A 85 14.63 2.71 1.59
CA ALA A 85 13.48 3.58 1.37
C ALA A 85 13.05 3.59 -0.11
N ALA A 86 14.01 3.75 -1.05
CA ALA A 86 13.72 3.72 -2.47
C ALA A 86 13.13 2.38 -2.94
N ALA A 87 13.60 1.26 -2.38
CA ALA A 87 13.06 -0.06 -2.69
C ALA A 87 11.63 -0.25 -2.15
N LEU A 88 11.35 0.23 -0.94
CA LEU A 88 10.00 0.23 -0.35
C LEU A 88 9.03 1.10 -1.16
N ASP A 89 9.47 2.28 -1.62
CA ASP A 89 8.67 3.14 -2.50
C ASP A 89 8.36 2.46 -3.84
N ALA A 90 9.34 1.77 -4.43
CA ALA A 90 9.15 1.02 -5.66
C ALA A 90 8.18 -0.18 -5.47
N ALA A 91 8.29 -0.90 -4.36
CA ALA A 91 7.37 -1.98 -4.00
C ALA A 91 5.95 -1.46 -3.79
N LEU A 92 5.78 -0.34 -3.07
CA LEU A 92 4.49 0.32 -2.88
C LEU A 92 3.88 0.78 -4.21
N ALA A 93 4.66 1.40 -5.09
CA ALA A 93 4.18 1.84 -6.40
C ALA A 93 3.67 0.66 -7.24
N ARG A 94 4.31 -0.51 -7.16
CA ARG A 94 3.82 -1.74 -7.81
C ARG A 94 2.47 -2.18 -7.24
N VAL A 95 2.37 -2.26 -5.92
CA VAL A 95 1.13 -2.66 -5.22
C VAL A 95 -0.02 -1.72 -5.56
N MET A 96 0.22 -0.40 -5.55
CA MET A 96 -0.79 0.60 -5.88
C MET A 96 -1.30 0.45 -7.31
N ARG A 97 -0.41 0.20 -8.29
CA ARG A 97 -0.82 -0.08 -9.68
C ARG A 97 -1.69 -1.33 -9.77
N ASP A 98 -1.31 -2.40 -9.08
CA ASP A 98 -2.07 -3.65 -9.10
C ASP A 98 -3.47 -3.49 -8.47
N ILE A 99 -3.58 -2.69 -7.40
CA ILE A 99 -4.87 -2.32 -6.79
C ILE A 99 -5.74 -1.53 -7.77
N VAL A 100 -5.18 -0.53 -8.46
CA VAL A 100 -5.93 0.26 -9.45
C VAL A 100 -6.45 -0.63 -10.59
N ILE A 101 -5.58 -1.46 -11.17
CA ILE A 101 -5.94 -2.40 -12.24
C ILE A 101 -7.05 -3.35 -11.79
N TRP A 102 -6.98 -3.84 -10.55
CA TRP A 102 -8.00 -4.72 -10.00
C TRP A 102 -9.31 -4.00 -9.68
N THR A 103 -9.27 -2.74 -9.25
CA THR A 103 -10.44 -1.97 -8.82
C THR A 103 -11.21 -1.40 -10.00
N ALA A 104 -10.52 -0.87 -11.03
CA ALA A 104 -11.12 -0.18 -12.17
C ALA A 104 -12.32 -0.90 -12.85
N PRO A 105 -12.31 -2.24 -13.07
CA PRO A 105 -13.46 -2.93 -13.67
C PRO A 105 -14.59 -3.28 -12.67
N LYS A 106 -14.46 -2.92 -11.39
CA LYS A 106 -15.41 -3.28 -10.31
C LYS A 106 -16.19 -2.09 -9.76
N ILE A 107 -15.81 -0.88 -10.14
CA ILE A 107 -16.43 0.37 -9.72
C ILE A 107 -17.01 1.11 -10.91
#